data_AF-A0A812IVN3-F1
#
_entry.id   AF-A0A812IVN3-F1
#
_cell.length_a   1.000
_cell.length_b   1.000
_cell.length_c   1.000
_cell.angle_alpha   90.00
_cell.angle_beta   90.00
_cell.angle_gamma   90.00
#
_symmetry.space_group_name_H-M   'P 1'
#
loop_
_entity.id
_entity.type
_entity.pdbx_description
1 polymer ?
#
loop_
_entity_poly.entity_id
_entity_poly.type
_entity_poly.pdbx_seq_one_letter_code
_entity_poly.pdbx_strand_id
1 'polypeptide(L)'
;EFLKGAAYDVVLADYLLGSVDFFAPYFQVGLLKRLARLTRPGGLLVLLGREPEELEVKDETSQLAVDIQCFRDAVILLGRQHPYREMPRLWVAEQLWQEGLKLEQGRRFQRFLNLDKVERNLVWAEEELERVPEQSLRDDLRRHLARLRKRAAASVPLRDGHAFGEDYALILRRPD
;
A
#
# COMPACT_ATOMS: atom_id res chain seq x y z
N GLU A 1 26.98 11.08 2.26
CA GLU A 1 25.50 10.95 2.27
C GLU A 1 25.05 10.65 0.85
N PHE A 2 24.20 9.64 0.67
CA PHE A 2 23.74 9.18 -0.65
C PHE A 2 23.00 10.30 -1.40
N LEU A 3 23.37 10.56 -2.67
CA LEU A 3 22.76 11.58 -3.55
C LEU A 3 22.83 13.04 -3.06
N LYS A 4 23.73 13.36 -2.13
CA LYS A 4 23.88 14.73 -1.64
C LYS A 4 24.34 15.67 -2.76
N GLY A 5 23.62 16.78 -2.95
CA GLY A 5 23.93 17.80 -3.96
C GLY A 5 23.52 17.41 -5.39
N ALA A 6 22.96 16.22 -5.60
CA ALA A 6 22.43 15.83 -6.89
C ALA A 6 21.05 16.47 -7.13
N ALA A 7 20.76 16.80 -8.38
CA ALA A 7 19.44 17.18 -8.85
C ALA A 7 19.24 16.60 -10.26
N TYR A 8 18.00 16.21 -10.57
CA TYR A 8 17.64 15.48 -11.77
C TYR A 8 16.46 16.14 -12.48
N ASP A 9 16.46 16.00 -13.79
CA ASP A 9 15.44 16.53 -14.70
C ASP A 9 14.10 15.83 -14.48
N VAL A 10 14.17 14.53 -14.21
CA VAL A 10 13.03 13.67 -13.89
C VAL A 10 13.41 12.76 -12.72
N VAL A 11 12.58 12.75 -11.68
CA VAL A 11 12.65 11.81 -10.56
C VAL A 11 11.42 10.91 -10.63
N LEU A 12 11.63 9.59 -10.69
CA LEU A 12 10.56 8.59 -10.65
C LEU A 12 10.57 7.88 -9.29
N ALA A 13 9.44 7.93 -8.58
CA ALA A 13 9.22 7.22 -7.33
C ALA A 13 8.08 6.21 -7.52
N ASP A 14 8.43 4.95 -7.80
CA ASP A 14 7.49 3.88 -8.09
C ASP A 14 7.18 3.03 -6.84
N TYR A 15 5.96 3.14 -6.30
CA TYR A 15 5.51 2.51 -5.04
C TYR A 15 6.46 2.69 -3.84
N LEU A 16 7.25 3.76 -3.86
CA LEU A 16 8.35 3.97 -2.92
C LEU A 16 7.85 4.30 -1.50
N LEU A 17 6.77 5.09 -1.39
CA LEU A 17 6.26 5.58 -0.10
C LEU A 17 5.86 4.44 0.83
N GLY A 18 5.04 3.49 0.35
CA GLY A 18 4.64 2.33 1.13
C GLY A 18 5.83 1.40 1.39
N SER A 19 6.69 1.17 0.38
CA SER A 19 7.85 0.27 0.50
C SER A 19 8.87 0.71 1.57
N VAL A 20 9.02 2.02 1.79
CA VAL A 20 9.94 2.55 2.80
C VAL A 20 9.40 2.41 4.22
N ASP A 21 8.08 2.31 4.42
CA ASP A 21 7.46 2.27 5.75
C ASP A 21 7.99 1.12 6.63
N PHE A 22 8.29 -0.03 6.01
CA PHE A 22 8.88 -1.17 6.69
C PHE A 22 10.27 -0.91 7.27
N PHE A 23 11.06 -0.05 6.62
CA PHE A 23 12.46 0.24 7.00
C PHE A 23 12.60 1.53 7.80
N ALA A 24 11.74 2.51 7.54
CA ALA A 24 11.75 3.81 8.17
C ALA A 24 10.29 4.28 8.41
N PRO A 25 9.62 3.74 9.43
CA PRO A 25 8.25 4.13 9.77
C PRO A 25 8.15 5.64 9.99
N TYR A 26 7.05 6.23 9.51
CA TYR A 26 6.75 7.67 9.64
C TYR A 26 7.71 8.62 8.90
N PHE A 27 8.61 8.10 8.07
CA PHE A 27 9.57 8.93 7.31
C PHE A 27 9.00 9.51 6.00
N GLN A 28 7.74 9.23 5.66
CA GLN A 28 7.14 9.57 4.37
C GLN A 28 7.20 11.08 4.06
N VAL A 29 6.96 11.94 5.06
CA VAL A 29 7.09 13.41 4.90
C VAL A 29 8.53 13.79 4.57
N GLY A 30 9.50 13.24 5.29
CA GLY A 30 10.93 13.48 5.05
C GLY A 30 11.40 12.95 3.69
N LEU A 31 10.86 11.81 3.26
CA LEU A 31 11.11 11.23 1.95
C LEU A 31 10.57 12.13 0.83
N LEU A 32 9.32 12.61 0.92
CA LEU A 32 8.74 13.51 -0.08
C LEU A 32 9.55 14.80 -0.21
N LYS A 33 9.96 15.40 0.91
CA LYS A 33 10.86 16.55 0.93
C LYS A 33 12.20 16.28 0.25
N ARG A 34 12.77 15.09 0.44
CA ARG A 34 13.99 14.68 -0.23
C ARG A 34 13.79 14.54 -1.74
N LEU A 35 12.70 13.89 -2.16
CA LEU A 35 12.35 13.74 -3.58
C LEU A 35 12.16 15.11 -4.25
N ALA A 36 11.45 16.04 -3.60
CA ALA A 36 11.29 17.41 -4.06
C ALA A 36 12.62 18.12 -4.32
N ARG A 37 13.59 17.95 -3.41
CA ARG A 37 14.93 18.54 -3.53
C ARG A 37 15.77 17.92 -4.64
N LEU A 38 15.60 16.62 -4.87
CA LEU A 38 16.27 15.88 -5.95
C LEU A 38 15.72 16.24 -7.33
N THR A 39 14.50 16.77 -7.45
CA THR A 39 13.98 17.32 -8.70
C THR A 39 14.56 18.71 -8.92
N ARG A 40 15.24 18.98 -10.05
CA ARG A 40 15.77 20.32 -10.35
C ARG A 40 14.64 21.34 -10.62
N PRO A 41 14.88 22.67 -10.49
CA PRO A 41 13.95 23.67 -10.99
C PRO A 41 13.58 23.43 -12.47
N GLY A 42 12.30 23.54 -12.80
CA GLY A 42 11.72 23.17 -14.09
C GLY A 42 11.55 21.66 -14.34
N GLY A 43 12.10 20.81 -13.47
CA GLY A 43 12.06 19.35 -13.56
C GLY A 43 10.75 18.70 -13.10
N LEU A 44 10.64 17.39 -13.31
CA LEU A 44 9.45 16.59 -12.99
C LEU A 44 9.70 15.59 -11.87
N LEU A 45 8.74 15.47 -10.96
CA LEU A 45 8.57 14.35 -10.05
C LEU A 45 7.38 13.51 -10.53
N VAL A 46 7.63 12.25 -10.86
CA VAL A 46 6.61 11.26 -11.17
C VAL A 46 6.51 10.30 -9.99
N LEU A 47 5.33 10.20 -9.39
CA LEU A 47 5.10 9.36 -8.23
C LEU A 47 3.96 8.39 -8.51
N LEU A 48 4.22 7.10 -8.32
CA LEU A 48 3.20 6.05 -8.32
C LEU A 48 3.01 5.53 -6.90
N GLY A 49 1.76 5.27 -6.55
CA GLY A 49 1.39 4.71 -5.25
C GLY A 49 0.02 4.08 -5.31
N ARG A 50 -0.39 3.53 -4.17
CA ARG A 50 -1.70 2.90 -4.00
C ARG A 50 -2.55 3.73 -3.06
N GLU A 51 -3.84 3.84 -3.33
CA GLU A 51 -4.76 4.33 -2.30
C GLU A 51 -4.80 3.31 -1.14
N PRO A 52 -4.91 3.77 0.11
CA PRO A 52 -5.22 2.88 1.23
C PRO A 52 -6.48 2.09 0.90
N GLU A 53 -6.49 0.79 1.23
CA GLU A 53 -7.67 -0.03 0.94
C GLU A 53 -8.85 0.46 1.78
N GLU A 54 -9.99 0.63 1.13
CA GLU A 54 -11.24 0.95 1.80
C GLU A 54 -11.70 -0.26 2.62
N LEU A 55 -12.17 -0.02 3.84
CA LEU A 55 -12.84 -1.04 4.65
C LEU A 55 -14.35 -1.10 4.36
N GLU A 56 -14.78 -0.47 3.26
CA GLU A 56 -16.17 -0.47 2.82
C GLU A 56 -16.52 -1.80 2.14
N VAL A 57 -17.65 -2.36 2.54
CA VAL A 57 -18.18 -3.59 1.98
C VAL A 57 -19.28 -3.24 0.98
N LYS A 58 -19.04 -3.55 -0.29
CA LYS A 58 -19.96 -3.23 -1.41
C LYS A 58 -20.75 -4.46 -1.86
N ASP A 59 -20.19 -5.65 -1.66
CA ASP A 59 -20.74 -6.96 -2.01
C ASP A 59 -20.03 -8.08 -1.22
N GLU A 60 -20.40 -9.34 -1.47
CA GLU A 60 -19.82 -10.49 -0.76
C GLU A 60 -18.32 -10.69 -1.04
N THR A 61 -17.83 -10.31 -2.22
CA THR A 61 -16.41 -10.50 -2.58
C THR A 61 -15.54 -9.42 -1.93
N SER A 62 -16.02 -8.18 -1.91
CA SER A 62 -15.39 -7.09 -1.16
C SER A 62 -15.45 -7.33 0.36
N GLN A 63 -16.54 -7.91 0.90
CA GLN A 63 -16.55 -8.37 2.30
C GLN A 63 -15.42 -9.35 2.56
N LEU A 64 -15.25 -10.35 1.68
CA LEU A 64 -14.17 -11.32 1.82
C LEU A 64 -12.79 -10.65 1.72
N ALA A 65 -12.59 -9.71 0.80
CA ALA A 65 -11.34 -8.97 0.67
C ALA A 65 -11.02 -8.16 1.94
N VAL A 66 -12.01 -7.46 2.49
CA VAL A 66 -11.90 -6.71 3.76
C VAL A 66 -11.61 -7.65 4.91
N ASP A 67 -12.30 -8.78 5.03
CA ASP A 67 -12.06 -9.78 6.08
C ASP A 67 -10.61 -10.28 6.05
N ILE A 68 -10.09 -10.58 4.86
CA ILE A 68 -8.71 -11.05 4.66
C ILE A 68 -7.70 -9.96 5.05
N GLN A 69 -7.94 -8.71 4.66
CA GLN A 69 -7.08 -7.60 5.03
C GLN A 69 -7.08 -7.36 6.55
N CYS A 70 -8.25 -7.33 7.17
CA CYS A 70 -8.39 -7.16 8.61
C CYS A 70 -7.73 -8.30 9.38
N PHE A 71 -7.90 -9.55 8.93
CA PHE A 71 -7.25 -10.71 9.52
C PHE A 71 -5.72 -10.59 9.46
N ARG A 72 -5.19 -10.26 8.28
CA ARG A 72 -3.75 -10.09 8.05
C ARG A 72 -3.17 -9.01 8.96
N ASP A 73 -3.80 -7.84 8.99
CA ASP A 73 -3.38 -6.73 9.84
C ASP A 73 -3.45 -7.08 11.34
N ALA A 74 -4.48 -7.82 11.76
CA ALA A 74 -4.61 -8.29 13.14
C ALA A 74 -3.49 -9.26 13.54
N VAL A 75 -3.14 -10.22 12.69
CA VAL A 75 -2.06 -11.18 12.96
C VAL A 75 -0.71 -10.47 13.11
N ILE A 76 -0.39 -9.52 12.23
CA ILE A 76 0.84 -8.71 12.32
C ILE A 76 0.89 -7.96 13.65
N LEU A 77 -0.20 -7.30 14.04
CA LEU A 77 -0.28 -6.53 15.28
C LEU A 77 -0.13 -7.43 16.52
N LEU A 78 -0.75 -8.61 16.52
CA LEU A 78 -0.62 -9.59 17.59
C LEU A 78 0.82 -10.14 17.69
N GLY A 79 1.53 -10.22 16.56
CA GLY A 79 2.96 -10.48 16.47
C GLY A 79 3.87 -9.28 16.82
N ARG A 80 3.30 -8.16 17.30
CA ARG A 80 3.99 -6.92 17.68
C ARG A 80 4.79 -6.28 16.54
N GLN A 81 4.26 -6.35 15.33
CA GLN A 81 4.82 -5.71 14.14
C GLN A 81 3.91 -4.61 13.61
N HIS A 82 4.45 -3.80 12.71
CA HIS A 82 3.72 -2.73 12.04
C HIS A 82 3.10 -3.26 10.74
N PRO A 83 1.77 -3.18 10.56
CA PRO A 83 1.16 -3.49 9.29
C PRO A 83 1.59 -2.49 8.21
N TYR A 84 1.71 -2.98 6.98
CA TYR A 84 1.99 -2.15 5.82
C TYR A 84 0.95 -1.04 5.63
N ARG A 85 1.40 0.18 5.35
CA ARG A 85 0.52 1.34 5.12
C ARG A 85 0.90 2.05 3.81
N GLU A 86 -0.14 2.33 3.03
CA GLU A 86 -0.07 3.18 1.85
C GLU A 86 -0.54 4.58 2.19
N MET A 87 -0.15 5.55 1.37
CA MET A 87 -0.47 6.97 1.60
C MET A 87 -1.57 7.44 0.64
N PRO A 88 -2.64 8.09 1.13
CA PRO A 88 -3.68 8.63 0.26
C PRO A 88 -3.11 9.59 -0.78
N ARG A 89 -3.58 9.49 -2.03
CA ARG A 89 -3.11 10.35 -3.12
C ARG A 89 -3.24 11.84 -2.80
N LEU A 90 -4.38 12.23 -2.21
CA LEU A 90 -4.66 13.61 -1.84
C LEU A 90 -3.61 14.12 -0.85
N TRP A 91 -3.33 13.34 0.19
CA TRP A 91 -2.33 13.69 1.18
C TRP A 91 -0.94 13.84 0.55
N VAL A 92 -0.53 12.91 -0.33
CA VAL A 92 0.76 13.00 -1.03
C VAL A 92 0.86 14.27 -1.88
N ALA A 93 -0.20 14.60 -2.63
CA ALA A 93 -0.24 15.81 -3.44
C ALA A 93 -0.15 17.08 -2.59
N GLU A 94 -0.86 17.13 -1.45
CA GLU A 94 -0.79 18.24 -0.51
C GLU A 94 0.61 18.41 0.09
N GLN A 95 1.25 17.32 0.52
CA GLN A 95 2.62 17.37 1.06
C GLN A 95 3.62 17.91 0.02
N LEU A 96 3.53 17.46 -1.23
CA LEU A 96 4.43 17.94 -2.29
C LEU A 96 4.14 19.39 -2.71
N TRP A 97 2.88 19.82 -2.61
CA TRP A 97 2.52 21.22 -2.80
C TRP A 97 3.16 22.13 -1.74
N GLN A 98 3.20 21.69 -0.48
CA GLN A 98 3.91 22.41 0.60
C GLN A 98 5.42 22.52 0.35
N GLU A 99 6.00 21.56 -0.37
CA GLU A 99 7.41 21.60 -0.81
C GLU A 99 7.60 22.42 -2.11
N GLY A 100 6.56 23.11 -2.59
CA GLY A 100 6.60 24.03 -3.71
C GLY A 100 6.39 23.40 -5.09
N LEU A 101 6.13 22.08 -5.18
CA LEU A 101 5.80 21.45 -6.45
C LEU A 101 4.37 21.77 -6.88
N LYS A 102 4.14 21.84 -8.19
CA LYS A 102 2.83 22.05 -8.80
C LYS A 102 2.37 20.76 -9.47
N LEU A 103 1.19 20.28 -9.13
CA LEU A 103 0.58 19.13 -9.78
C LEU A 103 0.23 19.50 -11.24
N GLU A 104 0.81 18.81 -12.21
CA GLU A 104 0.47 18.96 -13.63
C GLU A 104 -0.60 17.96 -14.05
N GLN A 105 -0.47 16.71 -13.58
CA GLN A 105 -1.39 15.65 -13.94
C GLN A 105 -1.56 14.65 -12.81
N GLY A 106 -2.80 14.23 -12.58
CA GLY A 106 -3.15 13.10 -11.73
C GLY A 106 -3.92 12.06 -12.55
N ARG A 107 -3.63 10.78 -12.29
CA ARG A 107 -4.37 9.64 -12.83
C ARG A 107 -4.62 8.62 -11.73
N ARG A 108 -5.74 7.91 -11.87
CA ARG A 108 -6.14 6.78 -11.03
C ARG A 108 -6.32 5.56 -11.91
N PHE A 109 -6.00 4.40 -11.37
CA PHE A 109 -6.08 3.13 -12.07
C PHE A 109 -6.82 2.14 -11.18
N GLN A 110 -7.92 1.58 -11.69
CA GLN A 110 -8.66 0.54 -10.99
C GLN A 110 -7.76 -0.67 -10.80
N ARG A 111 -7.64 -1.15 -9.56
CA ARG A 111 -6.98 -2.43 -9.28
C ARG A 111 -7.97 -3.56 -9.26
N PHE A 112 -7.46 -4.73 -9.61
CA PHE A 112 -8.21 -5.97 -9.54
C PHE A 112 -7.52 -6.94 -8.57
N LEU A 113 -8.31 -7.45 -7.64
CA LEU A 113 -7.97 -8.55 -6.77
C LEU A 113 -8.34 -9.85 -7.48
N ASN A 114 -7.40 -10.79 -7.48
CA ASN A 114 -7.62 -12.12 -8.04
C ASN A 114 -7.20 -13.19 -7.02
N LEU A 115 -7.54 -14.44 -7.32
CA LEU A 115 -7.29 -15.56 -6.43
C LEU A 115 -5.80 -15.71 -6.08
N ASP A 116 -4.90 -15.52 -7.04
CA ASP A 116 -3.45 -15.60 -6.80
C ASP A 116 -2.97 -14.53 -5.81
N LYS A 117 -3.44 -13.29 -5.95
CA LYS A 117 -3.14 -12.21 -5.00
C LYS A 117 -3.72 -12.50 -3.62
N VAL A 118 -4.92 -13.05 -3.55
CA VAL A 118 -5.55 -13.46 -2.28
C VAL A 118 -4.73 -14.56 -1.62
N GLU A 119 -4.37 -15.61 -2.35
CA GLU A 119 -3.62 -16.73 -1.79
C GLU A 119 -2.25 -16.28 -1.26
N ARG A 120 -1.53 -15.41 -1.99
CA ARG A 120 -0.28 -14.82 -1.49
C ARG A 120 -0.46 -14.08 -0.17
N ASN A 121 -1.54 -13.32 0.00
CA ASN A 121 -1.83 -12.64 1.26
C ASN A 121 -2.14 -13.63 2.39
N LEU A 122 -2.84 -14.73 2.09
CA LEU A 122 -3.20 -15.76 3.08
C LEU A 122 -1.99 -16.61 3.50
N VAL A 123 -1.11 -16.97 2.57
CA VAL A 123 0.17 -17.62 2.86
C VAL A 123 1.03 -16.73 3.74
N TRP A 124 1.16 -15.45 3.39
CA TRP A 124 1.94 -14.54 4.22
C TRP A 124 1.34 -14.37 5.63
N ALA A 125 0.01 -14.22 5.74
CA ALA A 125 -0.65 -14.16 7.04
C ALA A 125 -0.41 -15.43 7.88
N GLU A 126 -0.31 -16.60 7.24
CA GLU A 126 0.03 -17.86 7.91
C GLU A 126 1.44 -17.85 8.49
N GLU A 127 2.42 -17.34 7.74
CA GLU A 127 3.80 -17.19 8.22
C GLU A 127 3.87 -16.25 9.42
N GLU A 128 3.11 -15.15 9.40
CA GLU A 128 3.05 -14.19 10.50
C GLU A 128 2.35 -14.75 11.76
N LEU A 129 1.48 -15.76 11.63
CA LEU A 129 0.84 -16.40 12.79
C LEU A 129 1.86 -16.98 13.74
N GLU A 130 3.00 -17.48 13.25
CA GLU A 130 4.04 -18.08 14.11
C GLU A 130 4.62 -17.09 15.13
N ARG A 131 4.46 -15.78 14.89
CA ARG A 131 4.94 -14.72 15.78
C ARG A 131 3.94 -14.34 16.87
N VAL A 132 2.69 -14.78 16.77
CA VAL A 132 1.69 -14.54 17.81
C VAL A 132 2.08 -15.35 19.07
N PRO A 133 2.21 -14.71 20.25
CA PRO A 133 2.85 -15.34 21.40
C PRO A 133 1.99 -16.43 22.06
N GLU A 134 0.66 -16.30 22.00
CA GLU A 134 -0.26 -17.21 22.69
C GLU A 134 -0.68 -18.37 21.77
N GLN A 135 -0.38 -19.60 22.20
CA GLN A 135 -0.66 -20.81 21.43
C GLN A 135 -2.14 -21.03 21.15
N SER A 136 -2.99 -20.90 22.18
CA SER A 136 -4.45 -21.01 22.06
C SER A 136 -5.00 -20.03 21.02
N LEU A 137 -4.54 -18.78 21.06
CA LEU A 137 -4.94 -17.76 20.10
C LEU A 137 -4.48 -18.10 18.68
N ARG A 138 -3.23 -18.57 18.51
CA ARG A 138 -2.73 -19.03 17.20
C ARG A 138 -3.62 -20.12 16.60
N ASP A 139 -4.00 -21.10 17.40
CA ASP A 139 -4.83 -22.21 16.91
C ASP A 139 -6.21 -21.73 16.47
N ASP A 140 -6.79 -20.77 17.18
CA ASP A 140 -8.06 -20.15 16.82
C ASP A 140 -7.95 -19.35 15.51
N LEU A 141 -6.87 -18.58 15.35
CA LEU A 141 -6.57 -17.82 14.15
C LEU A 141 -6.29 -18.72 12.95
N ARG A 142 -5.58 -19.85 13.12
CA ARG A 142 -5.38 -20.86 12.06
C ARG A 142 -6.72 -21.42 11.57
N ARG A 143 -7.66 -21.70 12.48
CA ARG A 143 -9.01 -22.14 12.11
C ARG A 143 -9.76 -21.04 11.35
N HIS A 144 -9.58 -19.77 11.71
CA HIS A 144 -10.16 -18.65 10.98
C HIS A 144 -9.56 -18.49 9.58
N LEU A 145 -8.23 -18.55 9.45
CA LEU A 145 -7.51 -18.54 8.19
C LEU A 145 -8.01 -19.64 7.24
N ALA A 146 -8.19 -20.87 7.74
CA ALA A 146 -8.72 -21.97 6.94
C ALA A 146 -10.13 -21.68 6.40
N ARG A 147 -10.99 -20.99 7.18
CA ARG A 147 -12.31 -20.55 6.72
C ARG A 147 -12.20 -19.48 5.63
N LEU A 148 -11.29 -18.51 5.77
CA LEU A 148 -11.03 -17.49 4.76
C LEU A 148 -10.53 -18.10 3.44
N ARG A 149 -9.56 -19.03 3.50
CA ARG A 149 -9.09 -19.79 2.32
C ARG A 149 -10.22 -20.52 1.61
N LYS A 150 -11.09 -21.21 2.36
CA LYS A 150 -12.25 -21.91 1.77
C LYS A 150 -13.21 -20.94 1.07
N ARG A 151 -13.49 -19.78 1.66
CA ARG A 151 -14.33 -18.74 1.06
C ARG A 151 -13.68 -18.16 -0.22
N ALA A 152 -12.37 -17.92 -0.19
CA ALA A 152 -11.62 -17.42 -1.36
C ALA A 152 -11.66 -18.40 -2.53
N ALA A 153 -11.40 -19.69 -2.28
CA ALA A 153 -11.44 -20.71 -3.33
C ALA A 153 -12.83 -20.87 -3.98
N ALA A 154 -13.90 -20.60 -3.22
CA ALA A 154 -15.28 -20.67 -3.67
C ALA A 154 -15.77 -19.39 -4.40
N SER A 155 -15.05 -18.27 -4.29
CA SER A 155 -15.44 -17.01 -4.93
C SER A 155 -15.15 -17.04 -6.43
N VAL A 156 -16.20 -17.02 -7.25
CA VAL A 156 -16.09 -16.90 -8.71
C VAL A 156 -15.51 -15.54 -9.12
N PRO A 157 -15.96 -14.39 -8.58
CA PRO A 157 -15.42 -13.09 -8.96
C PRO A 157 -13.90 -12.94 -8.77
N LEU A 158 -13.31 -13.62 -7.78
CA LEU A 158 -11.85 -13.63 -7.59
C LEU A 158 -11.10 -14.39 -8.71
N ARG A 159 -11.76 -15.29 -9.45
CA ARG A 159 -11.13 -15.97 -10.60
C ARG A 159 -11.04 -15.05 -11.81
N ASP A 160 -12.08 -14.24 -12.01
CA ASP A 160 -12.20 -13.36 -13.17
C ASP A 160 -11.52 -11.99 -12.94
N GLY A 161 -11.26 -11.65 -11.68
CA GLY A 161 -10.70 -10.37 -11.26
C GLY A 161 -11.79 -9.44 -10.75
N HIS A 162 -11.76 -9.18 -9.44
CA HIS A 162 -12.71 -8.33 -8.76
C HIS A 162 -12.12 -6.94 -8.55
N ALA A 163 -12.85 -5.89 -8.94
CA ALA A 163 -12.42 -4.51 -8.75
C ALA A 163 -12.28 -4.19 -7.25
N PHE A 164 -11.07 -3.92 -6.79
CA PHE A 164 -10.79 -3.67 -5.38
C PHE A 164 -9.56 -2.76 -5.19
N GLY A 165 -9.82 -1.55 -4.69
CA GLY A 165 -8.83 -0.49 -4.50
C GLY A 165 -8.39 0.21 -5.80
N GLU A 166 -7.55 1.22 -5.66
CA GLU A 166 -7.04 2.03 -6.78
C GLU A 166 -5.53 2.26 -6.61
N ASP A 167 -4.81 2.27 -7.73
CA ASP A 167 -3.47 2.87 -7.81
C ASP A 167 -3.60 4.31 -8.33
N TYR A 168 -2.57 5.10 -8.11
CA TYR A 168 -2.49 6.45 -8.64
C TYR A 168 -1.11 6.79 -9.19
N ALA A 169 -1.10 7.73 -10.14
CA ALA A 169 0.09 8.42 -10.59
C ALA A 169 -0.09 9.93 -10.48
N LEU A 170 0.93 10.61 -9.96
CA LEU A 170 1.03 12.06 -9.90
C LEU A 170 2.27 12.50 -10.68
N ILE A 171 2.08 13.44 -11.60
CA ILE A 171 3.18 14.14 -12.28
C ILE A 171 3.16 15.57 -11.76
N LEU A 172 4.24 15.95 -11.08
CA LEU A 172 4.39 17.27 -10.49
C LEU A 172 5.62 17.96 -11.05
N ARG A 173 5.52 19.26 -11.33
CA ARG A 173 6.63 20.08 -11.76
C ARG A 173 7.17 20.89 -10.58
N ARG A 174 8.50 20.93 -10.45
CA ARG A 174 9.15 21.93 -9.61
C ARG A 174 9.24 23.23 -10.43
N PRO A 175 8.72 24.37 -9.94
CA PRO A 175 8.88 25.66 -10.62
C PRO A 175 10.37 26.02 -10.81
N ASP A 176 10.64 26.91 -11.77
CA ASP A 176 11.97 27.49 -12.01
C ASP A 176 12.47 28.34 -10.83
#